data_AF-A0A0L0NZU5-F1
#
_entry.id   AF-A0A0L0NZU5-F1
#
_cell.length_a   1.000
_cell.length_b   1.000
_cell.length_c   1.000
_cell.angle_alpha   90.00
_cell.angle_beta   90.00
_cell.angle_gamma   90.00
#
_symmetry.space_group_name_H-M   'P 1'
#
loop_
_entity.id
_entity.type
_entity.pdbx_description
1 polymer ?
#
loop_
_entity_poly.entity_id
_entity_poly.type
_entity_poly.pdbx_seq_one_letter_code
_entity_poly.pdbx_strand_id
1 'polypeptide(L)'
;MGTGASYDNEPEEEPRSPDPDALHDYSQTDVSHEPPSLEQQQHALYKSGQKDLDELQLLDLSPLATWKLSSHKRGFGIPQLRADTPDLYWQSDGSSGNNMEHQTNDGGQLSHPHSITLQFSKKVSLERISIFTNYQLDESYTPLKIKIVAGGSIWDLTDVCVVHLDKPIGWSHIVFNGVRGDGLLKCFVVRIIVLANHQDGKDSHIRGVRCLGKKSHAPVLSEPATEKVQRDRSIASGFTSVSGILLNNHSFGELPTSIRRADSLEGTSIEETEEENKNEFDPTTSKILNNVNEVLGFNTGFESIELKSISSIR
;
A
#
# COMPACT_ATOMS: atom_id res chain seq x y z
N MET A 1 -18.96 -88.28 24.05
CA MET A 1 -19.78 -89.00 23.04
C MET A 1 -21.05 -88.19 22.83
N GLY A 2 -21.39 -87.86 21.58
CA GLY A 2 -22.67 -87.24 21.19
C GLY A 2 -22.56 -85.88 20.51
N THR A 3 -22.16 -85.84 19.24
CA THR A 3 -22.37 -84.76 18.25
C THR A 3 -23.84 -84.80 17.80
N GLY A 4 -24.64 -83.72 17.85
CA GLY A 4 -24.69 -82.62 16.86
C GLY A 4 -25.70 -82.97 15.74
N ALA A 5 -27.01 -82.79 15.95
CA ALA A 5 -27.83 -81.59 15.69
C ALA A 5 -28.33 -81.48 14.23
N SER A 6 -29.65 -81.55 14.10
CA SER A 6 -30.50 -81.54 12.91
C SER A 6 -30.78 -80.13 12.39
N TYR A 7 -31.02 -80.05 11.08
CA TYR A 7 -31.52 -78.86 10.36
C TYR A 7 -32.96 -78.54 10.77
N ASP A 8 -33.27 -77.26 10.94
CA ASP A 8 -34.65 -76.75 10.97
C ASP A 8 -34.78 -75.47 10.13
N ASN A 9 -35.88 -75.45 9.37
CA ASN A 9 -36.30 -74.47 8.38
C ASN A 9 -36.74 -73.13 9.00
N GLU A 10 -36.47 -72.05 8.27
CA GLU A 10 -37.12 -70.74 8.43
C GLU A 10 -38.60 -70.78 8.03
N PRO A 11 -39.41 -69.87 8.59
CA PRO A 11 -40.53 -69.28 7.87
C PRO A 11 -40.30 -67.78 7.61
N GLU A 12 -40.60 -67.37 6.37
CA GLU A 12 -40.61 -65.98 5.88
C GLU A 12 -41.71 -65.15 6.58
N GLU A 13 -41.36 -63.97 7.12
CA GLU A 13 -42.33 -62.97 7.61
C GLU A 13 -42.56 -61.87 6.55
N GLU A 14 -43.84 -61.61 6.27
CA GLU A 14 -44.34 -60.55 5.36
C GLU A 14 -44.02 -59.11 5.83
N PRO A 15 -43.89 -58.13 4.92
CA PRO A 15 -43.62 -56.74 5.27
C PRO A 15 -44.85 -56.02 5.83
N ARG A 16 -44.73 -55.51 7.06
CA ARG A 16 -45.73 -54.68 7.75
C ARG A 16 -45.84 -53.31 7.06
N SER A 17 -47.07 -52.90 6.73
CA SER A 17 -47.40 -51.57 6.18
C SER A 17 -47.12 -50.43 7.18
N PRO A 18 -46.69 -49.24 6.73
CA PRO A 18 -46.37 -48.13 7.63
C PRO A 18 -47.63 -47.39 8.08
N ASP A 19 -47.60 -46.99 9.35
CA ASP A 19 -48.64 -46.27 10.10
C ASP A 19 -48.75 -44.80 9.64
N PRO A 20 -49.94 -44.26 9.27
CA PRO A 20 -50.05 -42.94 8.64
C PRO A 20 -50.03 -41.73 9.58
N ASP A 21 -49.84 -41.90 10.90
CA ASP A 21 -49.99 -40.79 11.88
C ASP A 21 -48.68 -40.27 12.52
N ALA A 22 -47.52 -40.49 11.91
CA ALA A 22 -46.28 -39.85 12.33
C ALA A 22 -46.09 -38.43 11.75
N LEU A 23 -47.03 -37.53 12.04
CA LEU A 23 -46.80 -36.08 11.91
C LEU A 23 -46.10 -35.59 13.18
N HIS A 24 -44.78 -35.55 13.17
CA HIS A 24 -44.00 -34.66 14.03
C HIS A 24 -43.05 -33.83 13.17
N ASP A 25 -43.43 -32.57 13.11
CA ASP A 25 -42.69 -31.37 12.71
C ASP A 25 -41.36 -31.24 13.50
N TYR A 26 -40.48 -30.36 12.99
CA TYR A 26 -39.14 -29.99 13.46
C TYR A 26 -37.96 -30.88 13.07
N SER A 27 -37.58 -30.78 11.79
CA SER A 27 -36.16 -30.67 11.46
C SER A 27 -35.89 -29.28 10.86
N GLN A 28 -36.06 -28.23 11.67
CA GLN A 28 -35.16 -27.10 11.54
C GLN A 28 -33.78 -27.67 11.86
N THR A 29 -32.99 -27.93 10.82
CA THR A 29 -31.55 -28.09 10.97
C THR A 29 -31.07 -26.82 11.66
N ASP A 30 -30.76 -26.92 12.94
CA ASP A 30 -30.10 -25.89 13.71
C ASP A 30 -28.73 -25.69 13.05
N VAL A 31 -28.65 -24.75 12.11
CA VAL A 31 -27.39 -24.35 11.49
C VAL A 31 -26.67 -23.59 12.58
N SER A 32 -25.92 -24.32 13.40
CA SER A 32 -24.99 -23.75 14.37
C SER A 32 -24.12 -22.74 13.63
N HIS A 33 -24.44 -21.45 13.77
CA HIS A 33 -23.64 -20.36 13.24
C HIS A 33 -22.38 -20.28 14.11
N GLU A 34 -21.41 -21.13 13.81
CA GLU A 34 -20.07 -20.98 14.36
C GLU A 34 -19.55 -19.61 13.90
N PRO A 35 -19.00 -18.78 14.81
CA PRO A 35 -18.45 -17.49 14.42
C PRO A 35 -17.34 -17.68 13.38
N PRO A 36 -17.20 -16.75 12.41
CA PRO A 36 -16.23 -16.90 11.35
C PRO A 36 -14.81 -16.98 11.91
N SER A 37 -13.99 -17.88 11.36
CA SER A 37 -12.59 -18.04 11.75
C SER A 37 -11.79 -16.76 11.49
N LEU A 38 -10.65 -16.58 12.18
CA LEU A 38 -9.80 -15.41 11.97
C LEU A 38 -9.31 -15.29 10.50
N GLU A 39 -9.08 -16.42 9.83
CA GLU A 39 -8.73 -16.45 8.41
C GLU A 39 -9.89 -15.98 7.53
N GLN A 40 -11.13 -16.43 7.81
CA GLN A 40 -12.33 -15.96 7.11
C GLN A 40 -12.54 -14.45 7.31
N GLN A 41 -12.35 -13.95 8.53
CA GLN A 41 -12.40 -12.52 8.83
C GLN A 41 -11.32 -11.74 8.07
N GLN A 42 -10.09 -12.27 8.02
CA GLN A 42 -9.00 -11.69 7.24
C GLN A 42 -9.37 -11.57 5.74
N HIS A 43 -9.92 -12.61 5.13
CA HIS A 43 -10.35 -12.55 3.73
C HIS A 43 -11.43 -11.50 3.50
N ALA A 44 -12.40 -11.38 4.41
CA ALA A 44 -13.45 -10.37 4.31
C ALA A 44 -12.87 -8.95 4.37
N LEU A 45 -11.96 -8.69 5.32
CA LEU A 45 -11.27 -7.40 5.47
C LEU A 45 -10.39 -7.06 4.26
N TYR A 46 -9.66 -8.05 3.74
CA TYR A 46 -8.82 -7.87 2.56
C TYR A 46 -9.64 -7.46 1.35
N LYS A 47 -10.73 -8.20 1.06
CA LYS A 47 -11.64 -7.92 -0.06
C LYS A 47 -12.38 -6.60 0.09
N SER A 48 -12.87 -6.29 1.30
CA SER A 48 -13.54 -5.02 1.57
C SER A 48 -12.60 -3.84 1.32
N GLY A 49 -11.39 -3.87 1.88
CA GLY A 49 -10.45 -2.77 1.68
C GLY A 49 -9.90 -2.69 0.26
N GLN A 50 -9.85 -3.79 -0.51
CA GLN A 50 -9.60 -3.71 -1.95
C GLN A 50 -10.69 -2.94 -2.69
N LYS A 51 -11.96 -3.18 -2.37
CA LYS A 51 -13.08 -2.43 -2.94
C LYS A 51 -12.98 -0.94 -2.59
N ASP A 52 -12.68 -0.64 -1.33
CA ASP A 52 -12.49 0.75 -0.87
C ASP A 52 -11.33 1.43 -1.62
N LEU A 53 -10.23 0.71 -1.88
CA LEU A 53 -9.11 1.20 -2.68
C LEU A 53 -9.48 1.47 -4.14
N ASP A 54 -10.30 0.62 -4.74
CA ASP A 54 -10.76 0.80 -6.12
C ASP A 54 -11.71 2.01 -6.24
N GLU A 55 -12.51 2.28 -5.21
CA GLU A 55 -13.40 3.45 -5.13
C GLU A 55 -12.63 4.78 -5.09
N LEU A 56 -11.40 4.79 -4.59
CA LEU A 56 -10.54 5.98 -4.63
C LEU A 56 -10.15 6.40 -6.06
N GLN A 57 -10.38 5.56 -7.06
CA GLN A 57 -10.04 5.81 -8.47
C GLN A 57 -8.56 6.14 -8.71
N LEU A 58 -7.68 5.71 -7.82
CA LEU A 58 -6.23 5.85 -7.96
C LEU A 58 -5.67 4.74 -8.86
N LEU A 59 -4.52 5.01 -9.45
CA LEU A 59 -3.77 4.03 -10.23
C LEU A 59 -2.81 3.28 -9.32
N ASP A 60 -2.85 1.95 -9.34
CA ASP A 60 -1.81 1.13 -8.72
C ASP A 60 -0.54 1.15 -9.56
N LEU A 61 0.50 1.77 -9.00
CA LEU A 61 1.81 1.91 -9.62
C LEU A 61 2.76 0.80 -9.18
N SER A 62 2.42 0.01 -8.15
CA SER A 62 3.21 -1.12 -7.65
C SER A 62 3.75 -2.05 -8.76
N PRO A 63 2.98 -2.40 -9.81
CA PRO A 63 3.46 -3.26 -10.88
C PRO A 63 4.58 -2.66 -11.74
N LEU A 64 4.72 -1.34 -11.76
CA LEU A 64 5.71 -0.63 -12.57
C LEU A 64 7.10 -0.57 -11.91
N ALA A 65 7.20 -0.98 -10.65
CA ALA A 65 8.44 -0.96 -9.90
C ALA A 65 9.21 -2.28 -10.00
N THR A 66 10.54 -2.18 -9.93
CA THR A 66 11.42 -3.26 -9.48
C THR A 66 11.40 -3.31 -7.95
N TRP A 67 11.21 -4.51 -7.40
CA TRP A 67 11.07 -4.73 -5.96
C TRP A 67 12.35 -5.32 -5.38
N LYS A 68 12.74 -4.86 -4.19
CA LYS A 68 13.85 -5.43 -3.41
C LYS A 68 13.47 -5.49 -1.94
N LEU A 69 13.77 -6.62 -1.30
CA LEU A 69 13.65 -6.81 0.14
C LEU A 69 15.02 -6.72 0.79
N SER A 70 15.10 -6.27 2.04
CA SER A 70 16.35 -6.35 2.83
C SER A 70 16.77 -7.80 3.04
N SER A 71 15.82 -8.65 3.43
CA SER A 71 15.97 -10.08 3.67
C SER A 71 14.60 -10.76 3.54
N HIS A 72 14.59 -12.08 3.42
CA HIS A 72 13.37 -12.86 3.54
C HIS A 72 13.68 -14.31 3.87
N LYS A 73 12.76 -14.99 4.56
CA LYS A 73 12.82 -16.45 4.71
C LYS A 73 12.55 -17.15 3.38
N ARG A 74 13.02 -18.39 3.26
CA ARG A 74 12.81 -19.21 2.05
C ARG A 74 11.32 -19.43 1.85
N GLY A 75 10.79 -19.01 0.69
CA GLY A 75 9.38 -19.16 0.34
C GLY A 75 8.46 -18.04 0.84
N PHE A 76 8.99 -16.99 1.47
CA PHE A 76 8.22 -15.86 2.00
C PHE A 76 8.78 -14.52 1.49
N GLY A 77 9.01 -14.42 0.18
CA GLY A 77 9.66 -13.27 -0.46
C GLY A 77 8.71 -12.38 -1.25
N ILE A 78 9.24 -11.73 -2.30
CA ILE A 78 8.46 -10.84 -3.18
C ILE A 78 7.23 -11.53 -3.81
N PRO A 79 7.28 -12.80 -4.27
CA PRO A 79 6.11 -13.44 -4.85
C PRO A 79 4.93 -13.52 -3.88
N GLN A 80 5.20 -13.78 -2.60
CA GLN A 80 4.19 -13.85 -1.55
C GLN A 80 3.65 -12.46 -1.20
N LEU A 81 4.54 -11.46 -1.05
CA LEU A 81 4.16 -10.07 -0.77
C LEU A 81 3.24 -9.46 -1.84
N ARG A 82 3.42 -9.88 -3.09
CA ARG A 82 2.68 -9.37 -4.25
C ARG A 82 1.49 -10.24 -4.65
N ALA A 83 1.21 -11.31 -3.90
CA ALA A 83 0.07 -12.16 -4.19
C ALA A 83 -1.23 -11.41 -3.90
N ASP A 84 -2.27 -11.67 -4.69
CA ASP A 84 -3.59 -11.09 -4.51
C ASP A 84 -4.42 -11.92 -3.53
N THR A 85 -3.83 -12.25 -2.38
CA THR A 85 -4.46 -13.00 -1.28
C THR A 85 -3.84 -12.56 0.04
N PRO A 86 -4.62 -12.47 1.14
CA PRO A 86 -4.06 -12.20 2.45
C PRO A 86 -3.39 -13.42 3.10
N ASP A 87 -3.47 -14.62 2.50
CA ASP A 87 -2.90 -15.85 3.09
C ASP A 87 -1.38 -15.89 2.99
N LEU A 88 -0.84 -15.21 1.98
CA LEU A 88 0.59 -15.15 1.70
C LEU A 88 1.17 -13.83 2.21
N TYR A 89 2.43 -13.88 2.64
CA TYR A 89 3.09 -12.74 3.23
C TYR A 89 4.60 -12.77 2.98
N TRP A 90 5.21 -11.59 2.96
CA TRP A 90 6.64 -11.48 3.16
C TRP A 90 6.95 -11.72 4.63
N GLN A 91 7.97 -12.55 4.90
CA GLN A 91 8.56 -12.69 6.21
C GLN A 91 10.04 -12.30 6.13
N SER A 92 10.42 -11.26 6.86
CA SER A 92 11.82 -10.88 6.95
C SER A 92 12.66 -11.94 7.68
N ASP A 93 13.97 -11.82 7.54
CA ASP A 93 14.92 -12.65 8.27
C ASP A 93 15.93 -11.76 9.00
N GLY A 94 15.71 -11.59 10.30
CA GLY A 94 16.57 -10.85 11.22
C GLY A 94 17.75 -11.66 11.74
N SER A 95 17.93 -12.93 11.35
CA SER A 95 19.10 -13.72 11.75
C SER A 95 20.40 -13.24 11.08
N SER A 96 20.30 -12.51 9.97
CA SER A 96 21.43 -12.08 9.14
C SER A 96 22.15 -10.80 9.65
N GLY A 97 21.80 -10.28 10.81
CA GLY A 97 22.44 -9.09 11.40
C GLY A 97 23.45 -9.46 12.49
N ASN A 98 24.65 -8.86 12.44
CA ASN A 98 25.58 -8.91 13.57
C ASN A 98 24.88 -8.30 14.81
N ASN A 99 24.98 -8.96 15.96
CA ASN A 99 24.36 -8.58 17.25
C ASN A 99 24.91 -7.29 17.87
N MET A 100 25.47 -6.37 17.08
CA MET A 100 25.86 -5.07 17.59
C MET A 100 24.63 -4.18 17.63
N GLU A 101 23.99 -4.14 18.80
CA GLU A 101 22.90 -3.23 19.14
C GLU A 101 23.37 -1.78 18.99
N HIS A 102 23.34 -1.25 17.77
CA HIS A 102 23.31 0.18 17.56
C HIS A 102 21.84 0.60 17.63
N GLN A 103 21.41 1.04 18.82
CA GLN A 103 20.19 1.83 18.95
C GLN A 103 20.30 2.99 17.97
N THR A 104 19.45 2.98 16.94
CA THR A 104 19.39 4.08 15.99
C THR A 104 18.66 5.23 16.67
N ASN A 105 19.15 6.46 16.48
CA ASN A 105 18.56 7.67 17.07
C ASN A 105 17.08 7.88 16.71
N ASP A 106 16.56 7.13 15.74
CA ASP A 106 15.15 7.11 15.32
C ASP A 106 14.22 6.32 16.29
N GLY A 107 14.77 5.79 17.39
CA GLY A 107 14.02 4.96 18.34
C GLY A 107 13.58 3.63 17.73
N GLY A 108 14.38 3.09 16.81
CA GLY A 108 14.15 1.78 16.21
C GLY A 108 14.53 0.66 17.18
N GLN A 109 13.67 -0.35 17.28
CA GLN A 109 13.88 -1.53 18.13
C GLN A 109 14.67 -2.63 17.42
N LEU A 110 14.63 -2.64 16.08
CA LEU A 110 15.28 -3.67 15.29
C LEU A 110 16.76 -3.36 15.10
N SER A 111 17.62 -4.33 15.45
CA SER A 111 19.08 -4.25 15.22
C SER A 111 19.44 -4.13 13.74
N HIS A 112 18.64 -4.75 12.87
CA HIS A 112 18.70 -4.57 11.43
C HIS A 112 17.28 -4.27 10.91
N PRO A 113 16.98 -3.01 10.56
CA PRO A 113 15.67 -2.64 10.04
C PRO A 113 15.31 -3.40 8.76
N HIS A 114 14.11 -3.97 8.73
CA HIS A 114 13.61 -4.67 7.54
C HIS A 114 13.08 -3.67 6.53
N SER A 115 13.29 -3.87 5.23
CA SER A 115 12.80 -2.93 4.24
C SER A 115 12.28 -3.56 2.96
N ILE A 116 11.27 -2.89 2.39
CA ILE A 116 10.73 -3.11 1.06
C ILE A 116 11.08 -1.87 0.24
N THR A 117 11.86 -2.04 -0.82
CA THR A 117 12.23 -0.96 -1.75
C THR A 117 11.50 -1.17 -3.07
N LEU A 118 10.83 -0.13 -3.54
CA LEU A 118 10.25 -0.04 -4.88
C LEU A 118 11.04 0.98 -5.69
N GLN A 119 11.59 0.55 -6.83
CA GLN A 119 12.32 1.40 -7.76
C GLN A 119 11.58 1.46 -9.10
N PHE A 120 11.10 2.64 -9.46
CA PHE A 120 10.37 2.90 -10.70
C PHE A 120 11.33 3.30 -11.83
N SER A 121 11.05 2.85 -13.05
CA SER A 121 11.81 3.22 -14.25
C SER A 121 11.57 4.67 -14.70
N LYS A 122 10.45 5.26 -14.27
CA LYS A 122 10.07 6.66 -14.51
C LYS A 122 9.70 7.31 -13.19
N LYS A 123 9.83 8.64 -13.12
CA LYS A 123 9.39 9.41 -11.97
C LYS A 123 7.88 9.24 -11.79
N VAL A 124 7.47 8.76 -10.63
CA VAL A 124 6.06 8.60 -10.27
C VAL A 124 5.62 9.70 -9.31
N SER A 125 4.30 9.91 -9.22
CA SER A 125 3.69 10.75 -8.19
C SER A 125 2.75 9.88 -7.35
N LEU A 126 3.18 9.53 -6.14
CA LEU A 126 2.40 8.73 -5.20
C LEU A 126 1.51 9.66 -4.37
N GLU A 127 0.23 9.30 -4.27
CA GLU A 127 -0.69 9.92 -3.32
C GLU A 127 -0.63 9.21 -1.97
N ARG A 128 -0.56 7.87 -1.99
CA ARG A 128 -0.52 7.06 -0.77
C ARG A 128 0.20 5.73 -0.97
N ILE A 129 0.65 5.16 0.15
CA ILE A 129 1.08 3.77 0.25
C ILE A 129 0.10 3.05 1.16
N SER A 130 -0.45 1.93 0.68
CA SER A 130 -1.37 1.10 1.45
C SER A 130 -0.69 -0.21 1.80
N ILE A 131 -0.75 -0.61 3.07
CA ILE A 131 -0.08 -1.78 3.62
C ILE A 131 -1.12 -2.65 4.33
N PHE A 132 -1.17 -3.94 4.01
CA PHE A 132 -2.06 -4.89 4.68
C PHE A 132 -1.31 -5.70 5.74
N THR A 133 -1.82 -5.67 6.97
CA THR A 133 -1.29 -6.36 8.14
C THR A 133 -2.46 -6.88 9.00
N ASN A 134 -2.22 -7.90 9.81
CA ASN A 134 -3.24 -8.38 10.76
C ASN A 134 -2.62 -8.74 12.12
N TYR A 135 -2.75 -7.83 13.09
CA TYR A 135 -2.22 -8.02 14.44
C TYR A 135 -2.71 -9.30 15.13
N GLN A 136 -3.97 -9.70 14.92
CA GLN A 136 -4.52 -10.90 15.57
C GLN A 136 -3.90 -12.19 15.05
N LEU A 137 -3.46 -12.20 13.79
CA LEU A 137 -2.85 -13.38 13.17
C LEU A 137 -1.33 -13.37 13.27
N ASP A 138 -0.72 -12.19 13.22
CA ASP A 138 0.74 -12.04 13.13
C ASP A 138 1.40 -11.73 14.48
N GLU A 139 0.64 -11.26 15.49
CA GLU A 139 1.12 -10.97 16.84
C GLU A 139 2.43 -10.14 16.82
N SER A 140 3.53 -10.71 17.31
CA SER A 140 4.86 -10.10 17.37
C SER A 140 5.48 -9.81 15.99
N TYR A 141 5.03 -10.47 14.91
CA TYR A 141 5.51 -10.18 13.55
C TYR A 141 4.86 -8.93 12.95
N THR A 142 3.92 -8.29 13.63
CA THR A 142 3.19 -7.13 13.12
C THR A 142 4.02 -5.85 13.24
N PRO A 143 4.28 -5.11 12.14
CA PRO A 143 4.96 -3.82 12.21
C PRO A 143 4.22 -2.83 13.13
N LEU A 144 4.96 -2.22 14.06
CA LEU A 144 4.49 -1.18 14.98
C LEU A 144 4.87 0.22 14.50
N LYS A 145 6.09 0.36 13.97
CA LYS A 145 6.65 1.65 13.53
C LYS A 145 7.28 1.50 12.16
N ILE A 146 6.83 2.29 11.20
CA ILE A 146 7.30 2.26 9.81
C ILE A 146 7.85 3.63 9.42
N LYS A 147 9.05 3.68 8.85
CA LYS A 147 9.61 4.88 8.22
C LYS A 147 9.49 4.78 6.70
N ILE A 148 9.05 5.86 6.07
CA ILE A 148 9.05 6.02 4.62
C ILE A 148 10.21 6.93 4.25
N VAL A 149 11.08 6.46 3.35
CA VAL A 149 12.13 7.27 2.73
C VAL A 149 11.98 7.23 1.22
N ALA A 150 12.30 8.34 0.54
CA ALA A 150 12.17 8.44 -0.91
C ALA A 150 13.20 9.38 -1.53
N GLY A 151 13.46 9.20 -2.83
CA GLY A 151 14.48 9.98 -3.55
C GLY A 151 14.43 9.84 -5.06
N GLY A 152 15.37 10.50 -5.74
CA GLY A 152 15.59 10.39 -7.19
C GLY A 152 16.37 9.14 -7.59
N SER A 153 17.06 8.52 -6.65
CA SER A 153 17.87 7.32 -6.79
C SER A 153 17.92 6.56 -5.46
N ILE A 154 18.68 5.47 -5.40
CA ILE A 154 18.90 4.73 -4.16
C ILE A 154 19.90 5.40 -3.21
N TRP A 155 20.61 6.44 -3.66
CA TRP A 155 21.72 7.08 -2.94
C TRP A 155 21.33 8.40 -2.26
N ASP A 156 20.23 9.02 -2.69
CA ASP A 156 19.71 10.31 -2.23
C ASP A 156 18.33 10.14 -1.54
N LEU A 157 18.13 8.99 -0.89
CA LEU A 157 16.91 8.75 -0.13
C LEU A 157 16.86 9.69 1.08
N THR A 158 15.73 10.37 1.22
CA THR A 158 15.44 11.29 2.32
C THR A 158 14.23 10.82 3.11
N ASP A 159 14.21 11.12 4.39
CA ASP A 159 13.09 10.81 5.27
C ASP A 159 11.85 11.60 4.85
N VAL A 160 10.76 10.88 4.58
CA VAL A 160 9.46 11.47 4.23
C VAL A 160 8.60 11.56 5.48
N CYS A 161 8.42 10.43 6.17
CA CYS A 161 7.66 10.37 7.40
C CYS A 161 7.93 9.08 8.17
N VAL A 162 7.52 9.06 9.43
CA VAL A 162 7.47 7.86 10.28
C VAL A 162 6.04 7.70 10.78
N VAL A 163 5.47 6.51 10.64
CA VAL A 163 4.12 6.20 11.07
C VAL A 163 4.11 5.17 12.19
N HIS A 164 3.17 5.34 13.12
CA HIS A 164 2.88 4.36 14.17
C HIS A 164 1.58 3.62 13.85
N LEU A 165 1.62 2.28 13.88
CA LEU A 165 0.50 1.40 13.64
C LEU A 165 0.20 0.65 14.94
N ASP A 166 -0.88 1.01 15.64
CA ASP A 166 -1.27 0.32 16.88
C ASP A 166 -2.24 -0.81 16.57
N LYS A 167 -1.77 -2.05 16.77
CA LYS A 167 -2.51 -3.30 16.52
C LYS A 167 -3.31 -3.28 15.21
N PRO A 168 -2.68 -2.97 14.07
CA PRO A 168 -3.37 -2.76 12.82
C PRO A 168 -4.02 -4.05 12.31
N ILE A 169 -5.26 -3.95 11.83
CA ILE A 169 -6.01 -5.03 11.21
C ILE A 169 -6.59 -4.51 9.89
N GLY A 170 -6.19 -5.10 8.77
CA GLY A 170 -6.64 -4.71 7.44
C GLY A 170 -5.65 -3.80 6.71
N TRP A 171 -6.17 -2.99 5.78
CA TRP A 171 -5.39 -2.01 5.03
C TRP A 171 -5.16 -0.74 5.87
N SER A 172 -3.90 -0.37 6.04
CA SER A 172 -3.49 0.92 6.61
C SER A 172 -2.94 1.80 5.49
N HIS A 173 -3.35 3.08 5.44
CA HIS A 173 -3.03 3.97 4.33
C HIS A 173 -2.19 5.16 4.80
N ILE A 174 -0.96 5.24 4.31
CA ILE A 174 -0.05 6.36 4.54
C ILE A 174 -0.24 7.35 3.40
N VAL A 175 -0.95 8.45 3.67
CA VAL A 175 -1.27 9.50 2.69
C VAL A 175 -0.21 10.60 2.76
N PHE A 176 0.27 11.07 1.60
CA PHE A 176 1.35 12.07 1.52
C PHE A 176 0.86 13.52 1.43
N ASN A 177 -0.33 13.80 1.96
CA ASN A 177 -0.81 15.17 2.15
C ASN A 177 0.20 15.93 3.01
N GLY A 178 0.49 17.19 2.67
CA GLY A 178 1.44 18.01 3.43
C GLY A 178 2.94 17.74 3.19
N VAL A 179 3.32 16.64 2.52
CA VAL A 179 4.73 16.43 2.11
C VAL A 179 5.17 17.48 1.07
N ARG A 180 4.22 17.91 0.24
CA ARG A 180 4.35 19.05 -0.68
C ARG A 180 2.98 19.71 -0.85
N GLY A 181 2.94 20.94 -1.33
CA GLY A 181 1.70 21.68 -1.61
C GLY A 181 0.69 21.00 -2.55
N ASP A 182 1.08 19.99 -3.34
CA ASP A 182 0.15 19.18 -4.16
C ASP A 182 -0.29 17.86 -3.51
N GLY A 183 0.17 17.57 -2.29
CA GLY A 183 -0.14 16.35 -1.54
C GLY A 183 0.43 15.07 -2.17
N LEU A 184 1.45 15.17 -3.04
CA LEU A 184 2.01 14.02 -3.76
C LEU A 184 3.51 13.85 -3.49
N LEU A 185 3.90 12.61 -3.16
CA LEU A 185 5.29 12.19 -3.09
C LEU A 185 5.81 11.85 -4.50
N LYS A 186 6.67 12.72 -5.04
CA LYS A 186 7.32 12.50 -6.34
C LYS A 186 8.68 11.85 -6.18
N CYS A 187 8.84 10.61 -6.65
CA CYS A 187 10.07 9.85 -6.47
C CYS A 187 10.34 8.89 -7.64
N PHE A 188 11.59 8.44 -7.76
CA PHE A 188 11.95 7.23 -8.52
C PHE A 188 12.14 6.03 -7.61
N VAL A 189 12.51 6.25 -6.34
CA VAL A 189 12.67 5.20 -5.34
C VAL A 189 11.88 5.57 -4.11
N VAL A 190 11.13 4.61 -3.59
CA VAL A 190 10.53 4.67 -2.25
C VAL A 190 10.91 3.41 -1.49
N ARG A 191 11.22 3.56 -0.20
CA ARG A 191 11.56 2.46 0.67
C ARG A 191 10.72 2.55 1.95
N ILE A 192 10.03 1.46 2.23
CA ILE A 192 9.24 1.23 3.43
C ILE A 192 10.16 0.48 4.39
N ILE A 193 10.45 1.06 5.55
CA ILE A 193 11.38 0.53 6.55
C ILE A 193 10.61 0.21 7.82
N VAL A 194 10.62 -1.04 8.25
CA VAL A 194 10.09 -1.42 9.56
C VAL A 194 11.15 -1.10 10.60
N LEU A 195 10.83 -0.22 11.54
CA LEU A 195 11.72 0.21 12.63
C LEU A 195 11.48 -0.58 13.93
N ALA A 196 10.24 -1.00 14.16
CA ALA A 196 9.83 -1.80 15.31
C ALA A 196 8.63 -2.67 14.94
N ASN A 197 8.53 -3.83 15.59
CA ASN A 197 7.33 -4.65 15.59
C ASN A 197 6.65 -4.59 16.95
N HIS A 198 5.43 -5.11 17.02
CA HIS A 198 4.76 -5.31 18.30
C HIS A 198 5.48 -6.37 19.12
N GLN A 199 5.33 -6.31 20.45
CA GLN A 199 5.83 -7.33 21.38
C GLN A 199 7.33 -7.64 21.16
N ASP A 200 8.10 -6.63 20.75
CA ASP A 200 9.54 -6.72 20.53
C ASP A 200 9.94 -7.77 19.49
N GLY A 201 9.04 -8.06 18.53
CA GLY A 201 9.26 -9.09 17.51
C GLY A 201 10.43 -8.77 16.59
N LYS A 202 11.23 -9.80 16.29
CA LYS A 202 12.48 -9.67 15.53
C LYS A 202 12.28 -9.62 14.01
N ASP A 203 11.34 -10.40 13.50
CA ASP A 203 11.00 -10.49 12.07
C ASP A 203 9.65 -9.82 11.83
N SER A 204 9.33 -9.46 10.59
CA SER A 204 8.08 -8.79 10.22
C SER A 204 7.28 -9.58 9.20
N HIS A 205 5.95 -9.58 9.33
CA HIS A 205 4.99 -10.04 8.32
C HIS A 205 4.29 -8.86 7.66
N ILE A 206 4.31 -8.83 6.33
CA ILE A 206 3.48 -7.91 5.53
C ILE A 206 2.83 -8.71 4.42
N ARG A 207 1.49 -8.64 4.36
CA ARG A 207 0.67 -9.48 3.46
C ARG A 207 0.30 -8.77 2.16
N GLY A 208 0.49 -7.46 2.08
CA GLY A 208 0.28 -6.71 0.84
C GLY A 208 0.80 -5.28 0.91
N VAL A 209 1.28 -4.76 -0.22
CA VAL A 209 1.69 -3.36 -0.39
C VAL A 209 1.21 -2.82 -1.74
N ARG A 210 0.53 -1.67 -1.72
CA ARG A 210 0.11 -0.94 -2.93
C ARG A 210 0.60 0.51 -2.89
N CYS A 211 1.35 0.91 -3.90
CA CYS A 211 1.76 2.31 -4.12
C CYS A 211 0.80 2.95 -5.11
N LEU A 212 -0.04 3.85 -4.62
CA LEU A 212 -1.14 4.42 -5.39
C LEU A 212 -0.82 5.86 -5.79
N GLY A 213 -1.07 6.21 -7.04
CA GLY A 213 -0.90 7.56 -7.57
C GLY A 213 -2.13 8.06 -8.30
N LYS A 214 -2.22 9.37 -8.51
CA LYS A 214 -3.30 9.95 -9.31
C LYS A 214 -3.20 9.46 -10.76
N LYS A 215 -4.34 9.14 -11.36
CA LYS A 215 -4.42 8.90 -12.81
C LYS A 215 -3.93 10.17 -13.51
N SER A 216 -2.87 10.09 -14.29
CA SER A 216 -2.49 11.18 -15.17
C SER A 216 -3.61 11.34 -16.19
N HIS A 217 -4.46 12.35 -16.04
CA HIS A 217 -5.20 12.90 -17.17
C HIS A 217 -4.14 13.52 -18.09
N ALA A 218 -3.47 12.70 -18.90
CA ALA A 218 -2.88 13.23 -20.10
C ALA A 218 -4.07 13.81 -20.89
N PRO A 219 -4.05 15.11 -21.26
CA PRO A 219 -5.01 15.57 -22.24
C PRO A 219 -4.78 14.70 -23.47
N VAL A 220 -5.77 13.89 -23.81
CA VAL A 220 -5.83 13.23 -25.11
C VAL A 220 -5.90 14.40 -26.09
N LEU A 221 -4.76 14.78 -26.66
CA LEU A 221 -4.74 15.57 -27.87
C LEU A 221 -5.43 14.69 -28.90
N SER A 222 -6.74 14.88 -29.05
CA SER A 222 -7.47 14.40 -30.21
C SER A 222 -6.83 15.09 -31.41
N GLU A 223 -5.92 14.39 -32.09
CA GLU A 223 -5.51 14.82 -33.42
C GLU A 223 -6.78 14.92 -34.26
N PRO A 224 -7.11 16.09 -34.83
CA PRO A 224 -8.22 16.16 -35.76
C PRO A 224 -7.86 15.28 -36.96
N ALA A 225 -8.73 14.31 -37.26
CA ALA A 225 -8.61 13.45 -38.41
C ALA A 225 -8.48 14.31 -39.67
N THR A 226 -7.26 14.41 -40.21
CA THR A 226 -7.04 15.02 -41.51
C THR A 226 -7.34 13.96 -42.56
N GLU A 227 -8.43 14.16 -43.29
CA GLU A 227 -8.84 13.37 -44.44
C GLU A 227 -7.67 13.21 -45.42
N LYS A 228 -7.22 11.97 -45.62
CA LYS A 228 -6.30 11.62 -46.70
C LYS A 228 -7.07 11.61 -48.02
N VAL A 229 -7.09 12.75 -48.71
CA VAL A 229 -7.49 12.82 -50.12
C VAL A 229 -6.39 12.18 -50.97
N GLN A 230 -6.74 11.08 -51.62
CA GLN A 230 -5.94 10.41 -52.64
C GLN A 230 -5.62 11.38 -53.79
N ARG A 231 -4.34 11.48 -54.16
CA ARG A 231 -3.93 11.83 -55.52
C ARG A 231 -2.85 10.87 -55.98
N ASP A 232 -3.22 10.05 -56.95
CA ASP A 232 -2.26 9.39 -57.82
C ASP A 232 -1.56 10.43 -58.70
N ARG A 233 -0.23 10.30 -58.86
CA ARG A 233 0.45 10.02 -60.13
C ARG A 233 1.96 10.26 -60.03
N SER A 234 2.66 9.32 -60.64
CA SER A 234 4.09 9.04 -60.74
C SER A 234 4.91 10.05 -61.55
N ILE A 235 6.24 10.09 -61.31
CA ILE A 235 7.37 9.94 -62.27
C ILE A 235 8.70 10.47 -61.68
N ALA A 236 9.78 9.67 -61.81
CA ALA A 236 11.22 10.00 -61.83
C ALA A 236 11.85 10.63 -60.55
N SER A 237 13.13 10.53 -60.21
CA SER A 237 14.30 9.70 -60.57
C SER A 237 15.46 10.27 -59.72
N GLY A 238 16.36 9.42 -59.19
CA GLY A 238 17.79 9.73 -59.12
C GLY A 238 18.38 10.45 -57.89
N PHE A 239 19.41 9.78 -57.35
CA PHE A 239 20.71 10.29 -56.85
C PHE A 239 20.90 10.83 -55.41
N THR A 240 21.72 10.06 -54.66
CA THR A 240 22.91 10.39 -53.83
C THR A 240 22.83 11.49 -52.75
N SER A 241 23.07 11.20 -51.46
CA SER A 241 24.36 11.02 -50.74
C SER A 241 24.88 12.31 -50.07
N VAL A 242 25.55 12.08 -48.93
CA VAL A 242 26.48 12.92 -48.12
C VAL A 242 25.98 14.10 -47.26
N SER A 243 26.14 13.87 -45.94
CA SER A 243 26.70 14.69 -44.86
C SER A 243 26.97 16.19 -45.08
N GLY A 244 26.68 16.98 -44.04
CA GLY A 244 27.22 18.33 -43.87
C GLY A 244 26.93 18.94 -42.50
N ILE A 245 27.82 18.69 -41.54
CA ILE A 245 27.97 19.47 -40.30
C ILE A 245 28.59 20.82 -40.67
N LEU A 246 28.07 21.93 -40.14
CA LEU A 246 28.75 23.23 -40.16
C LEU A 246 28.59 23.94 -38.80
N LEU A 247 29.70 23.99 -38.07
CA LEU A 247 30.04 25.01 -37.08
C LEU A 247 30.77 26.15 -37.80
N ASN A 248 30.44 27.40 -37.51
CA ASN A 248 31.48 28.44 -37.43
C ASN A 248 31.07 29.60 -36.51
N ASN A 249 32.11 30.16 -35.89
CA ASN A 249 32.14 30.97 -34.68
C ASN A 249 32.44 32.46 -34.99
N HIS A 250 32.47 33.29 -33.92
CA HIS A 250 33.01 34.66 -33.77
C HIS A 250 32.02 35.83 -34.05
N SER A 251 31.84 36.85 -33.19
CA SER A 251 32.84 37.59 -32.40
C SER A 251 32.24 38.66 -31.45
N PHE A 252 32.88 38.88 -30.28
CA PHE A 252 33.03 40.09 -29.39
C PHE A 252 31.78 40.88 -28.89
N GLY A 253 31.72 41.47 -27.68
CA GLY A 253 32.68 41.74 -26.60
C GLY A 253 31.93 42.06 -25.28
N GLU A 254 32.49 41.68 -24.12
CA GLU A 254 33.14 42.51 -23.09
C GLU A 254 32.26 42.85 -21.86
N LEU A 255 32.86 42.58 -20.69
CA LEU A 255 32.39 42.78 -19.31
C LEU A 255 32.59 44.24 -18.85
N PRO A 256 31.98 44.66 -17.71
CA PRO A 256 32.82 44.77 -16.51
C PRO A 256 32.16 44.31 -15.19
N THR A 257 33.05 43.89 -14.30
CA THR A 257 32.93 43.59 -12.86
C THR A 257 32.61 44.82 -11.98
N SER A 258 31.82 44.66 -10.90
CA SER A 258 32.31 44.67 -9.50
C SER A 258 31.20 44.81 -8.41
N ILE A 259 31.22 43.85 -7.46
CA ILE A 259 31.22 43.97 -5.98
C ILE A 259 30.38 45.09 -5.29
N ARG A 260 29.43 44.70 -4.40
CA ARG A 260 29.44 44.98 -2.93
C ARG A 260 28.19 44.46 -2.18
N ARG A 261 28.45 44.08 -0.91
CA ARG A 261 27.56 43.62 0.18
C ARG A 261 26.54 44.68 0.65
N ALA A 262 25.40 44.25 1.22
CA ALA A 262 25.10 44.27 2.67
C ALA A 262 23.58 44.22 2.99
N ASP A 263 23.27 43.46 4.05
CA ASP A 263 22.13 43.44 5.00
C ASP A 263 20.97 44.43 4.86
N SER A 264 19.74 43.98 5.16
CA SER A 264 19.02 44.20 6.46
C SER A 264 17.48 44.10 6.35
N LEU A 265 16.86 43.82 7.51
CA LEU A 265 15.46 43.49 7.81
C LEU A 265 14.44 44.64 7.62
N GLU A 266 13.18 44.26 7.41
CA GLU A 266 11.91 44.74 8.02
C GLU A 266 10.76 44.20 7.13
N GLY A 267 9.60 43.70 7.57
CA GLY A 267 8.83 43.99 8.77
C GLY A 267 7.49 44.60 8.34
N THR A 268 6.52 43.78 7.92
CA THR A 268 5.14 44.26 7.64
C THR A 268 4.10 43.18 7.94
N SER A 269 3.30 43.48 8.96
CA SER A 269 2.07 42.82 9.36
C SER A 269 0.92 43.17 8.41
N ILE A 270 0.17 42.17 7.94
CA ILE A 270 -1.14 42.36 7.32
C ILE A 270 -2.10 41.32 7.90
N GLU A 271 -3.19 41.82 8.47
CA GLU A 271 -4.35 41.07 8.97
C GLU A 271 -5.07 40.40 7.79
N GLU A 272 -5.40 39.11 7.91
CA GLU A 272 -6.35 38.45 7.01
C GLU A 272 -7.44 37.75 7.83
N THR A 273 -8.67 38.16 7.52
CA THR A 273 -9.96 37.70 8.01
C THR A 273 -10.24 36.25 7.66
N GLU A 274 -10.76 35.50 8.63
CA GLU A 274 -11.22 34.12 8.51
C GLU A 274 -12.46 34.04 7.60
N GLU A 275 -12.35 33.41 6.43
CA GLU A 275 -13.50 32.84 5.70
C GLU A 275 -13.54 31.33 5.91
N GLU A 276 -14.56 30.87 6.63
CA GLU A 276 -14.91 29.46 6.81
C GLU A 276 -15.24 28.82 5.46
N ASN A 277 -14.45 27.81 5.05
CA ASN A 277 -14.85 26.90 3.98
C ASN A 277 -15.00 25.49 4.56
N LYS A 278 -16.25 25.10 4.80
CA LYS A 278 -16.65 23.77 5.25
C LYS A 278 -16.46 22.77 4.11
N ASN A 279 -15.39 21.98 4.15
CA ASN A 279 -15.30 20.76 3.37
C ASN A 279 -15.68 19.58 4.26
N GLU A 280 -16.89 19.09 4.03
CA GLU A 280 -17.47 17.87 4.58
C GLU A 280 -16.67 16.66 4.06
N PHE A 281 -15.99 15.95 4.96
CA PHE A 281 -15.29 14.70 4.63
C PHE A 281 -16.26 13.51 4.71
N ASP A 282 -16.25 12.67 3.67
CA ASP A 282 -17.02 11.43 3.57
C ASP A 282 -16.64 10.43 4.69
N PRO A 283 -17.62 9.87 5.44
CA PRO A 283 -17.41 8.94 6.56
C PRO A 283 -16.62 7.67 6.21
N THR A 284 -16.49 7.33 4.92
CA THR A 284 -15.68 6.18 4.46
C THR A 284 -14.19 6.48 4.56
N THR A 285 -13.78 7.73 4.30
CA THR A 285 -12.38 8.16 4.41
C THR A 285 -11.94 8.28 5.88
N SER A 286 -12.87 8.67 6.75
CA SER A 286 -12.60 8.89 8.18
C SER A 286 -12.34 7.60 8.97
N LYS A 287 -12.92 6.46 8.56
CA LYS A 287 -12.65 5.16 9.23
C LYS A 287 -11.28 4.57 8.85
N ILE A 288 -10.77 4.93 7.69
CA ILE A 288 -9.59 4.34 7.05
C ILE A 288 -8.27 5.02 7.51
N LEU A 289 -8.36 6.27 7.97
CA LEU A 289 -7.23 7.02 8.55
C LEU A 289 -6.92 6.62 10.00
N ASN A 290 -7.86 5.96 10.70
CA ASN A 290 -7.79 5.78 12.15
C ASN A 290 -6.69 4.82 12.64
N ASN A 291 -6.17 3.92 11.81
CA ASN A 291 -5.13 2.98 12.26
C ASN A 291 -3.71 3.56 12.21
N VAL A 292 -3.52 4.74 11.61
CA VAL A 292 -2.24 5.47 11.61
C VAL A 292 -2.35 6.56 12.67
N ASN A 293 -1.85 6.26 13.87
CA ASN A 293 -2.05 7.13 15.03
C ASN A 293 -1.23 8.43 14.96
N GLU A 294 -0.07 8.40 14.28
CA GLU A 294 0.79 9.57 14.19
C GLU A 294 1.73 9.47 12.99
N VAL A 295 1.96 10.60 12.32
CA VAL A 295 2.98 10.77 11.28
C VAL A 295 4.08 11.67 11.86
N LEU A 296 5.12 11.08 12.43
CA LEU A 296 6.28 11.76 13.02
C LEU A 296 7.26 12.17 11.90
N GLY A 297 7.44 13.48 11.65
CA GLY A 297 8.39 13.98 10.63
C GLY A 297 8.28 15.49 10.34
N PHE A 298 9.31 16.05 9.69
CA PHE A 298 9.68 17.49 9.53
C PHE A 298 8.68 18.45 8.85
N ASN A 299 7.37 18.23 8.91
CA ASN A 299 6.37 19.16 8.38
C ASN A 299 5.30 19.42 9.43
N THR A 300 5.31 20.62 10.01
CA THR A 300 4.32 21.15 10.96
C THR A 300 2.99 21.51 10.26
N GLY A 301 2.49 20.65 9.38
CA GLY A 301 1.29 20.87 8.57
C GLY A 301 0.26 19.75 8.68
N PHE A 302 0.24 19.04 9.80
CA PHE A 302 -0.76 18.01 10.08
C PHE A 302 -1.63 18.50 11.24
N GLU A 303 -2.84 18.97 10.93
CA GLU A 303 -3.85 19.16 11.97
C GLU A 303 -4.36 17.79 12.41
N SER A 304 -3.98 17.38 13.61
CA SER A 304 -4.77 16.43 14.39
C SER A 304 -5.91 17.22 15.03
N ILE A 305 -7.14 17.04 14.55
CA ILE A 305 -8.31 17.56 15.26
C ILE A 305 -8.64 16.57 16.37
N GLU A 306 -8.33 16.97 17.61
CA GLU A 306 -8.71 16.27 18.83
C GLU A 306 -10.23 16.46 19.06
N LEU A 307 -11.03 15.42 18.79
CA LEU A 307 -12.45 15.44 19.14
C LEU A 307 -12.66 14.86 20.54
N LYS A 308 -13.16 15.74 21.42
CA LYS A 308 -13.45 15.51 22.84
C LYS A 308 -14.24 14.23 23.08
N SER A 309 -13.73 13.43 24.02
CA SER A 309 -14.44 12.33 24.68
C SER A 309 -15.80 12.81 25.20
N ILE A 310 -16.89 12.30 24.63
CA ILE A 310 -18.19 12.35 25.29
C ILE A 310 -18.27 11.09 26.15
N SER A 311 -18.02 11.31 27.43
CA SER A 311 -18.23 10.35 28.50
C SER A 311 -19.72 10.25 28.83
N SER A 312 -20.12 9.01 29.15
CA SER A 312 -21.32 8.62 29.90
C SER A 312 -22.69 8.82 29.23
N ILE A 313 -23.33 7.69 28.90
CA ILE A 313 -24.74 7.51 29.21
C ILE A 313 -24.88 6.20 30.00
N ARG A 314 -25.63 6.33 31.11
CA ARG A 314 -26.00 5.35 32.12
C ARG A 314 -26.75 4.14 31.57
#